data_AF-A0A9E4FJ93-F1
#
_entry.id   AF-A0A9E4FJ93-F1
#
_cell.length_a   1.000
_cell.length_b   1.000
_cell.length_c   1.000
_cell.angle_alpha   90.00
_cell.angle_beta   90.00
_cell.angle_gamma   90.00
#
_symmetry.space_group_name_H-M   'P 1'
#
loop_
_entity.id
_entity.type
_entity.pdbx_description
1 polymer ?
#
loop_
_entity_poly.entity_id
_entity_poly.type
_entity_poly.pdbx_seq_one_letter_code
_entity_poly.pdbx_strand_id
1 'polypeptide(L)'
;MPEQRSITDKGGTMRLGTYPCDLLKGSLAHRAYGQTSILERHRHRFEVNNAYREALESKGLMATGVSPNGELVEIMETVEHPFMLGVQFHPELRSRPNRPHPLFQGFIAAAKATLREGAQPALPL
;
A
#
# COMPACT_ATOMS: atom_id res chain seq x y z
N MET A 1 9.45 -20.57 -9.56
CA MET A 1 10.65 -20.20 -10.34
C MET A 1 11.81 -21.12 -9.96
N PRO A 2 12.16 -22.10 -10.81
CA PRO A 2 13.26 -23.05 -10.58
C PRO A 2 14.63 -22.37 -10.47
N GLU A 3 14.81 -21.25 -11.17
CA GLU A 3 16.07 -20.50 -11.33
C GLU A 3 16.61 -19.86 -10.04
N GLN A 4 15.77 -19.66 -9.03
CA GLN A 4 16.18 -19.07 -7.74
C GLN A 4 16.65 -20.11 -6.71
N ARG A 5 16.71 -21.40 -7.06
CA ARG A 5 17.11 -22.48 -6.13
C ARG A 5 18.61 -22.48 -5.80
N SER A 6 19.46 -22.04 -6.72
CA SER A 6 20.93 -22.07 -6.60
C SER A 6 21.56 -20.81 -5.99
N ILE A 7 20.78 -19.76 -5.75
CA ILE A 7 21.26 -18.50 -5.16
C ILE A 7 21.27 -18.67 -3.63
N THR A 8 22.46 -18.79 -3.05
CA THR A 8 22.68 -19.02 -1.61
C THR A 8 22.70 -17.74 -0.79
N ASP A 9 23.24 -16.65 -1.35
CA ASP A 9 23.24 -15.34 -0.70
C ASP A 9 22.24 -14.41 -1.41
N LYS A 10 21.10 -14.18 -0.77
CA LYS A 10 20.01 -13.38 -1.34
C LYS A 10 19.93 -11.97 -0.78
N GLY A 11 20.74 -11.63 0.23
CA GLY A 11 20.66 -10.38 0.98
C GLY A 11 19.29 -10.14 1.64
N GLY A 12 19.27 -9.62 2.87
CA GLY A 12 18.02 -9.31 3.58
C GLY A 12 17.17 -10.54 3.98
N THR A 13 16.39 -10.39 5.04
CA THR A 13 15.51 -11.43 5.56
C THR A 13 14.29 -11.60 4.65
N MET A 14 13.99 -12.83 4.21
CA MET A 14 12.75 -13.10 3.48
C MET A 14 11.56 -12.92 4.41
N ARG A 15 10.67 -11.98 4.08
CA ARG A 15 9.37 -11.86 4.74
C ARG A 15 8.34 -12.64 3.95
N LEU A 16 7.88 -13.73 4.54
CA LEU A 16 6.91 -14.63 3.94
C LEU A 16 5.78 -14.89 4.93
N GLY A 17 4.55 -14.56 4.55
CA GLY A 17 3.37 -14.78 5.38
C GLY A 17 2.78 -13.48 5.91
N THR A 18 2.02 -13.57 6.99
CA THR A 18 1.23 -12.44 7.51
C THR A 18 2.05 -11.61 8.50
N TYR A 19 2.12 -10.29 8.29
CA TYR A 19 2.79 -9.36 9.19
C TYR A 19 1.87 -8.19 9.56
N PRO A 20 2.03 -7.62 10.78
CA PRO A 20 1.29 -6.43 11.20
C PRO A 20 1.79 -5.16 10.51
N CYS A 21 0.86 -4.25 10.25
CA CYS A 21 1.12 -2.92 9.71
C CYS A 21 0.23 -1.91 10.45
N ASP A 22 0.86 -0.93 11.10
CA ASP A 22 0.20 0.15 11.81
C ASP A 22 0.05 1.35 10.87
N LEU A 23 -1.17 1.86 10.80
CA LEU A 23 -1.59 2.88 9.84
C LEU A 23 -1.64 4.25 10.49
N LEU A 24 -1.08 5.24 9.80
CA LEU A 24 -1.19 6.65 10.18
C LEU A 24 -2.66 7.09 10.15
N LYS A 25 -3.19 7.53 11.28
CA LYS A 25 -4.58 7.99 11.39
C LYS A 25 -4.86 9.11 10.38
N GLY A 26 -5.92 8.95 9.60
CA GLY A 26 -6.29 9.90 8.56
C GLY A 26 -5.55 9.75 7.23
N SER A 27 -4.71 8.73 7.05
CA SER A 27 -4.18 8.35 5.73
C SER A 27 -5.27 7.75 4.82
N LEU A 28 -4.97 7.61 3.51
CA LEU A 28 -5.84 6.89 2.58
C LEU A 28 -6.00 5.44 3.02
N ALA A 29 -4.92 4.77 3.41
CA ALA A 29 -4.97 3.40 3.92
C ALA A 29 -5.86 3.30 5.16
N HIS A 30 -5.68 4.18 6.15
CA HIS A 30 -6.52 4.19 7.36
C HIS A 30 -8.00 4.39 7.02
N ARG A 31 -8.32 5.32 6.11
CA ARG A 31 -9.71 5.53 5.66
C ARG A 31 -10.28 4.32 4.92
N ALA A 32 -9.48 3.66 4.08
CA ALA A 32 -9.91 2.49 3.34
C ALA A 32 -10.19 1.29 4.27
N TYR A 33 -9.27 0.99 5.19
CA TYR A 33 -9.42 -0.13 6.12
C TYR A 33 -10.39 0.16 7.27
N GLY A 34 -10.56 1.43 7.66
CA GLY A 34 -11.35 1.82 8.84
C GLY A 34 -10.72 1.40 10.17
N GLN A 35 -9.42 1.11 10.18
CA GLN A 35 -8.67 0.58 11.32
C GLN A 35 -7.28 1.22 11.37
N THR A 36 -6.64 1.21 12.54
CA THR A 36 -5.28 1.73 12.74
C THR A 36 -4.20 0.65 12.73
N SER A 37 -4.57 -0.63 12.74
CA SER A 37 -3.63 -1.75 12.65
C SER A 37 -4.25 -2.87 11.82
N ILE A 38 -3.47 -3.44 10.90
CA ILE A 38 -3.90 -4.47 9.95
C ILE A 38 -2.89 -5.61 9.88
N LEU A 39 -3.28 -6.73 9.28
CA LEU A 39 -2.44 -7.92 9.10
C LEU A 39 -2.42 -8.34 7.63
N GLU A 40 -1.29 -8.21 6.95
CA GLU A 40 -1.19 -8.41 5.50
C GLU A 40 -0.12 -9.41 5.08
N ARG A 41 -0.27 -9.99 3.87
CA ARG A 41 0.61 -11.07 3.39
C ARG A 41 1.79 -10.54 2.57
N HIS A 42 3.00 -10.85 2.99
CA HIS A 42 4.25 -10.46 2.35
C HIS A 42 4.92 -11.63 1.64
N ARG A 43 5.67 -11.30 0.58
CA ARG A 43 6.59 -12.20 -0.11
C ARG A 43 7.72 -11.41 -0.79
N HIS A 44 8.54 -10.73 -0.01
CA HIS A 44 9.68 -9.96 -0.50
C HIS A 44 10.89 -10.04 0.47
N ARG A 45 12.03 -9.51 0.02
CA ARG A 45 13.27 -9.38 0.80
C ARG A 45 13.75 -7.94 0.92
N PHE A 46 13.56 -7.17 -0.16
CA PHE A 46 13.95 -5.77 -0.18
C PHE A 46 12.96 -4.94 0.60
N GLU A 47 13.49 -3.95 1.31
CA GLU A 47 12.76 -3.00 2.12
C GLU A 47 13.13 -1.59 1.69
N VAL A 48 12.28 -0.62 2.05
CA VAL A 48 12.61 0.80 1.88
C VAL A 48 13.85 1.11 2.71
N ASN A 49 14.83 1.78 2.09
CA ASN A 49 16.00 2.24 2.80
C ASN A 49 15.64 3.48 3.64
N ASN A 50 15.58 3.31 4.96
CA ASN A 50 15.21 4.39 5.90
C ASN A 50 16.13 5.61 5.85
N ALA A 51 17.36 5.49 5.35
CA ALA A 51 18.24 6.64 5.13
C ALA A 51 17.65 7.65 4.13
N TYR A 52 16.72 7.23 3.27
CA TYR A 52 16.02 8.08 2.31
C TYR A 52 14.61 8.46 2.75
N ARG A 53 14.11 7.94 3.88
CA ARG A 53 12.70 8.10 4.29
C ARG A 53 12.32 9.57 4.46
N GLU A 54 13.11 10.32 5.23
CA GLU A 54 12.86 11.75 5.48
C GLU A 54 12.88 12.56 4.17
N ALA A 55 13.83 12.26 3.27
CA ALA A 55 13.92 12.91 1.97
C ALA A 55 12.67 12.65 1.11
N LEU A 56 12.15 11.42 1.10
CA LEU A 56 10.92 11.06 0.38
C LEU A 56 9.68 11.73 0.99
N GLU A 57 9.57 11.70 2.32
CA GLU A 57 8.48 12.34 3.07
C GLU A 57 8.44 13.85 2.82
N SER A 58 9.61 14.52 2.80
CA SER A 58 9.73 15.95 2.47
C SER A 58 9.25 16.32 1.06
N LYS A 59 9.17 15.33 0.16
CA LYS A 59 8.66 15.48 -1.22
C LYS A 59 7.22 15.00 -1.38
N GLY A 60 6.54 14.70 -0.28
CA GLY A 60 5.15 14.30 -0.26
C GLY A 60 4.91 12.80 -0.45
N LEU A 61 5.95 11.95 -0.47
CA LEU A 61 5.78 10.50 -0.42
C LEU A 61 5.88 10.02 1.03
N MET A 62 4.73 9.97 1.71
CA MET A 62 4.62 9.73 3.14
C MET A 62 4.56 8.24 3.46
N ALA A 63 5.35 7.77 4.44
CA ALA A 63 5.20 6.43 4.99
C ALA A 63 3.97 6.38 5.92
N THR A 64 2.83 5.97 5.37
CA THR A 64 1.53 5.96 6.08
C THR A 64 1.16 4.61 6.68
N GLY A 65 1.96 3.58 6.42
CA GLY A 65 1.86 2.27 7.04
C GLY A 65 3.25 1.73 7.34
N VAL A 66 3.48 1.34 8.59
CA VAL A 66 4.79 0.84 9.06
C VAL A 66 4.63 -0.41 9.92
N SER A 67 5.69 -1.19 10.10
CA SER A 67 5.72 -2.24 11.12
C SER A 67 5.51 -1.64 12.53
N PRO A 68 5.08 -2.42 13.54
CA PRO A 68 4.80 -1.90 14.89
C PRO A 68 5.98 -1.22 15.59
N ASN A 69 7.22 -1.58 15.22
CA ASN A 69 8.42 -0.91 15.69
C ASN A 69 8.83 0.33 14.86
N GLY A 70 8.08 0.65 13.80
CA GLY A 70 8.30 1.79 12.92
C GLY A 70 9.44 1.64 11.91
N GLU A 71 10.15 0.51 11.91
CA GLU A 71 11.38 0.31 11.13
C GLU A 71 11.13 -0.10 9.67
N LEU A 72 10.06 -0.83 9.38
CA LEU A 72 9.74 -1.28 8.02
C LEU A 72 8.61 -0.44 7.48
N VAL A 73 8.80 0.12 6.28
CA VAL A 73 7.74 0.85 5.56
C VAL A 73 6.93 -0.17 4.77
N GLU A 74 5.65 -0.29 5.11
CA GLU A 74 4.73 -1.24 4.51
C GLU A 74 3.82 -0.58 3.47
N ILE A 75 3.52 0.71 3.68
CA ILE A 75 2.67 1.53 2.81
C ILE A 75 3.29 2.92 2.66
N MET A 76 3.37 3.40 1.42
CA MET A 76 3.67 4.80 1.11
C MET A 76 2.53 5.43 0.30
N GLU A 77 2.21 6.68 0.61
CA GLU A 77 1.16 7.47 -0.05
C GLU A 77 1.72 8.78 -0.59
N THR A 78 1.26 9.20 -1.77
CA THR A 78 1.56 10.55 -2.27
C THR A 78 0.52 11.53 -1.74
N VAL A 79 0.98 12.53 -1.01
CA VAL A 79 0.17 13.65 -0.51
C VAL A 79 -0.40 14.43 -1.71
N GLU A 80 -1.60 14.99 -1.54
CA GLU A 80 -2.33 15.77 -2.57
C GLU A 80 -2.77 14.99 -3.82
N HIS A 81 -2.46 13.70 -3.95
CA HIS A 81 -3.02 12.87 -5.01
C HIS A 81 -4.35 12.23 -4.58
N PRO A 82 -5.41 12.22 -5.42
CA PRO A 82 -6.72 11.69 -5.06
C PRO A 82 -6.70 10.24 -4.55
N PHE A 83 -5.86 9.40 -5.17
CA PHE A 83 -5.60 8.03 -4.73
C PHE A 83 -4.28 7.52 -5.33
N MET A 84 -3.15 7.76 -4.66
CA MET A 84 -1.83 7.17 -5.01
C MET A 84 -1.24 6.53 -3.76
N LEU A 85 -1.18 5.21 -3.76
CA LEU A 85 -0.69 4.40 -2.66
C LEU A 85 0.09 3.21 -3.22
N GLY A 86 1.23 2.91 -2.61
CA GLY A 86 2.02 1.71 -2.84
C GLY A 86 2.09 0.87 -1.57
N VAL A 87 2.08 -0.46 -1.71
CA VAL A 87 2.14 -1.41 -0.59
C VAL A 87 3.22 -2.47 -0.87
N GLN A 88 3.89 -2.94 0.19
CA GLN A 88 4.86 -4.05 0.10
C GLN A 88 4.20 -5.43 0.16
N PHE A 89 3.01 -5.51 0.73
CA PHE A 89 2.22 -6.73 0.82
C PHE A 89 1.35 -6.99 -0.42
N HIS A 90 0.65 -8.12 -0.40
CA HIS A 90 -0.19 -8.62 -1.49
C HIS A 90 -1.69 -8.58 -1.12
N PRO A 91 -2.37 -7.42 -1.26
CA PRO A 91 -3.79 -7.27 -0.93
C PRO A 91 -4.70 -8.20 -1.77
N GLU A 92 -4.28 -8.58 -2.97
CA GLU A 92 -4.95 -9.52 -3.86
C GLU A 92 -5.15 -10.89 -3.23
N LEU A 93 -4.24 -11.34 -2.37
CA LEU A 93 -4.33 -12.65 -1.73
C LEU A 93 -5.41 -12.70 -0.63
N ARG A 94 -5.83 -11.54 -0.10
CA ARG A 94 -6.87 -11.42 0.94
C ARG A 94 -8.23 -10.99 0.39
N SER A 95 -8.29 -10.51 -0.85
CA SER A 95 -9.56 -10.19 -1.52
C SER A 95 -10.41 -11.46 -1.77
N ARG A 96 -11.74 -11.34 -1.67
CA ARG A 96 -12.71 -12.40 -2.01
C ARG A 96 -13.85 -11.80 -2.83
N PRO A 97 -14.55 -12.58 -3.69
CA PRO A 97 -15.65 -12.06 -4.51
C PRO A 97 -16.76 -11.38 -3.69
N ASN A 98 -17.12 -11.95 -2.54
CA ASN A 98 -18.14 -11.41 -1.62
C ASN A 98 -17.56 -10.47 -0.55
N ARG A 99 -16.24 -10.28 -0.52
CA ARG A 99 -15.55 -9.37 0.42
C ARG A 99 -14.30 -8.82 -0.27
N PRO A 100 -14.46 -7.86 -1.20
CA PRO A 100 -13.33 -7.27 -1.90
C PRO A 100 -12.40 -6.57 -0.91
N HIS A 101 -11.10 -6.59 -1.20
CA HIS A 101 -10.12 -5.95 -0.35
C HIS A 101 -10.35 -4.41 -0.29
N PRO A 102 -10.24 -3.77 0.89
CA PRO A 102 -10.59 -2.35 1.05
C PRO A 102 -9.79 -1.41 0.14
N LEU A 103 -8.48 -1.68 -0.07
CA LEU A 103 -7.66 -0.87 -0.98
C LEU A 103 -8.15 -0.93 -2.44
N PHE A 104 -8.66 -2.08 -2.91
CA PHE A 104 -9.23 -2.16 -4.27
C PHE A 104 -10.56 -1.45 -4.35
N GLN A 105 -11.41 -1.56 -3.33
CA GLN A 105 -12.66 -0.81 -3.28
C GLN A 105 -12.40 0.70 -3.32
N GLY A 106 -11.43 1.17 -2.52
CA GLY A 106 -10.98 2.56 -2.51
C GLY A 106 -10.46 3.01 -3.86
N PHE A 107 -9.61 2.21 -4.50
CA PHE A 107 -9.06 2.52 -5.82
C PHE A 107 -10.16 2.66 -6.88
N ILE A 108 -11.10 1.72 -6.94
CA ILE A 108 -12.20 1.75 -7.92
C ILE A 108 -13.14 2.93 -7.64
N ALA A 109 -13.44 3.21 -6.37
CA ALA A 109 -14.25 4.36 -5.98
C ALA A 109 -13.60 5.68 -6.43
N ALA A 110 -12.30 5.83 -6.20
CA ALA A 110 -11.53 6.99 -6.67
C ALA A 110 -11.54 7.08 -8.20
N ALA A 111 -11.26 5.98 -8.90
CA ALA A 111 -11.27 5.93 -10.36
C ALA A 111 -12.62 6.29 -10.98
N LYS A 112 -13.73 5.93 -10.32
CA LYS A 112 -15.09 6.31 -10.74
C LYS A 112 -15.36 7.81 -10.53
N ALA A 113 -14.83 8.40 -9.47
CA ALA A 113 -15.01 9.82 -9.16
C ALA A 113 -14.10 10.74 -9.97
N THR A 114 -12.98 10.22 -10.48
CA THR A 114 -12.05 10.98 -11.32
C THR A 114 -12.69 11.35 -12.65
N LEU A 115 -12.92 12.65 -12.86
CA LEU A 115 -13.31 13.19 -14.16
C LEU A 115 -12.16 13.03 -15.14
N ARG A 116 -12.47 12.47 -16.30
CA ARG A 116 -11.51 12.41 -17.42
C ARG A 116 -11.63 13.69 -18.22
N GLU A 117 -10.50 14.24 -18.64
CA GLU A 117 -10.51 15.35 -19.58
C GLU A 117 -11.30 14.95 -20.84
N GLY A 118 -12.22 15.82 -21.26
CA GLY A 118 -13.14 15.52 -22.37
C GLY A 118 -14.31 14.59 -22.05
N ALA A 119 -14.47 14.13 -20.80
CA ALA A 119 -15.70 13.45 -20.41
C ALA A 119 -16.88 14.43 -20.44
N GLN A 120 -17.98 14.02 -21.08
CA GLN A 120 -19.27 14.71 -21.01
C GLN A 120 -20.20 13.93 -20.06
N PRO A 121 -20.04 14.05 -18.73
CA PRO A 121 -21.01 13.47 -17.82
C PRO A 121 -22.37 14.15 -18.03
N ALA A 122 -23.45 13.37 -17.95
CA ALA A 122 -24.78 13.94 -17.92
C ALA A 122 -24.88 14.92 -16.75
N LEU A 123 -25.32 16.14 -17.01
CA LEU A 123 -25.59 17.12 -15.96
C LEU A 123 -26.67 16.54 -15.04
N PRO A 124 -26.53 16.64 -13.71
CA PRO A 124 -27.62 16.29 -12.80
C PRO A 124 -28.82 17.20 -13.13
N LEU A 125 -29.93 16.58 -13.55
CA LEU A 125 -31.23 17.24 -13.71
C LEU A 125 -31.78 17.68 -12.35
#